data_AF-A0AAN0JW90-F1
#
_entry.id   AF-A0AAN0JW90-F1
#
_cell.length_a   1.000
_cell.length_b   1.000
_cell.length_c   1.000
_cell.angle_alpha   90.00
_cell.angle_beta   90.00
_cell.angle_gamma   90.00
#
_symmetry.space_group_name_H-M   'P 1'
#
loop_
_entity.id
_entity.type
_entity.pdbx_description
1 polymer ?
#
loop_
_entity_poly.entity_id
_entity_poly.type
_entity_poly.pdbx_seq_one_letter_code
_entity_poly.pdbx_strand_id
1 'polypeptide(L)'
;MCSGWVIVPLCIAAVAVVLMIYLPSYLQMKGKEGEPTNHVHVHPEDVKPPQVPLPTTASKPLDISDLAEIVSKLKECKFDPSRWKDLCLDIGLNEVTIRTIRSDEDTVNDRLRSCLVKWLNRVEDVDKKGGATWESLENGLINIGQKLVAEKLRERRKNRNK
;
A
#
# COMPACT_ATOMS: atom_id res chain seq x y z
N MET A 1 -4.39 -50.37 -7.96
CA MET A 1 -3.13 -49.94 -7.30
C MET A 1 -2.71 -48.62 -7.94
N CYS A 2 -2.48 -47.62 -7.09
CA CYS A 2 -2.23 -46.23 -7.44
C CYS A 2 -0.89 -46.04 -8.17
N SER A 3 -0.84 -45.02 -9.04
CA SER A 3 0.28 -44.09 -9.33
C SER A 3 0.31 -43.80 -10.84
N GLY A 4 0.43 -42.57 -11.32
CA GLY A 4 0.76 -41.33 -10.63
C GLY A 4 0.56 -40.14 -11.56
N TRP A 5 0.33 -39.00 -10.94
CA TRP A 5 0.22 -37.70 -11.58
C TRP A 5 1.61 -37.30 -12.09
N VAL A 6 1.75 -37.06 -13.38
CA VAL A 6 2.91 -36.37 -13.94
C VAL A 6 2.42 -35.24 -14.83
N ILE A 7 1.99 -34.17 -14.18
CA ILE A 7 2.03 -32.81 -14.74
C ILE A 7 2.26 -31.89 -13.53
N VAL A 8 3.46 -31.34 -13.39
CA VAL A 8 3.72 -29.88 -13.26
C VAL A 8 5.25 -29.66 -13.28
N PRO A 9 5.90 -29.52 -14.46
CA PRO A 9 7.21 -28.88 -14.55
C PRO A 9 7.11 -27.35 -14.73
N LEU A 10 5.90 -26.78 -14.81
CA LEU A 10 5.71 -25.38 -15.18
C LEU A 10 5.81 -24.38 -14.01
N CYS A 11 5.61 -24.82 -12.77
CA CYS A 11 5.60 -23.91 -11.62
C CYS A 11 7.00 -23.56 -11.10
N ILE A 12 8.00 -24.41 -11.30
CA ILE A 12 9.37 -24.16 -10.80
C ILE A 12 10.05 -23.07 -11.65
N ALA A 13 9.78 -23.02 -12.95
CA ALA A 13 10.33 -22.00 -13.84
C ALA A 13 9.83 -20.58 -13.49
N ALA A 14 8.55 -20.43 -13.15
CA ALA A 14 7.98 -19.12 -12.80
C ALA A 14 8.61 -18.52 -11.54
N VAL A 15 8.88 -19.33 -10.51
CA VAL A 15 9.50 -18.86 -9.26
C VAL A 15 10.98 -18.48 -9.47
N ALA A 16 11.71 -19.24 -10.29
CA ALA A 16 13.10 -18.93 -10.63
C ALA A 16 13.23 -17.64 -11.44
N VAL A 17 12.30 -17.37 -12.36
CA VAL A 17 12.26 -16.11 -13.15
C VAL A 17 12.02 -14.90 -12.24
N VAL A 18 11.12 -15.02 -11.24
CA VAL A 18 10.87 -13.94 -10.28
C VAL A 18 12.09 -13.66 -9.40
N LEU A 19 12.81 -14.69 -8.94
CA LEU A 19 14.02 -14.53 -8.14
C LEU A 19 15.19 -13.94 -8.94
N MET A 20 15.35 -14.33 -10.21
CA MET A 20 16.41 -13.81 -11.09
C MET A 20 16.22 -12.34 -11.49
N ILE A 21 14.97 -11.85 -11.53
CA ILE A 21 14.69 -10.41 -11.71
C ILE A 21 15.04 -9.60 -10.46
N TYR A 22 14.95 -10.21 -9.27
CA TYR A 22 15.10 -9.50 -7.99
C TYR A 22 16.56 -9.41 -7.48
N LEU A 23 17.40 -10.40 -7.79
CA LEU A 23 18.77 -10.51 -7.27
C LEU A 23 19.75 -9.39 -7.73
N PRO A 24 19.76 -8.93 -9.00
CA PRO A 24 20.73 -7.92 -9.46
C PRO A 24 20.52 -6.54 -8.81
N SER A 25 19.28 -6.17 -8.49
CA SER A 25 18.93 -4.87 -7.92
C SER A 25 19.29 -4.75 -6.43
N TYR A 26 19.33 -5.87 -5.70
CA TYR A 26 19.62 -5.89 -4.26
C TYR A 26 21.09 -5.61 -3.94
N LEU A 27 22.01 -6.00 -4.83
CA LEU A 27 23.46 -5.86 -4.62
C LEU A 27 23.98 -4.43 -4.86
N GLN A 28 23.19 -3.53 -5.44
CA GLN A 28 23.61 -2.14 -5.72
C GLN A 28 23.33 -1.15 -4.59
N MET A 29 22.56 -1.51 -3.55
CA MET A 29 22.17 -0.54 -2.50
C MET A 29 23.14 -0.44 -1.32
N LYS A 30 24.15 -1.31 -1.19
CA LYS A 30 25.09 -1.30 -0.05
C LYS A 30 26.32 -0.41 -0.27
N GLY A 31 26.09 0.87 -0.56
CA GLY A 31 27.20 1.81 -0.72
C GLY A 31 26.77 3.26 -0.64
N LYS A 32 26.62 3.78 0.59
CA LYS A 32 27.15 5.09 1.06
C LYS A 32 26.49 5.49 2.38
N GLU A 33 27.24 5.34 3.47
CA GLU A 33 27.03 6.08 4.72
C GLU A 33 28.09 7.20 4.78
N GLY A 34 27.67 8.41 5.17
CA GLY A 34 28.53 9.58 5.32
C GLY A 34 27.75 10.90 5.53
N GLU A 35 27.67 11.30 6.80
CA GLU A 35 27.07 12.47 7.50
C GLU A 35 27.94 13.78 7.38
N PRO A 36 27.71 15.01 7.98
CA PRO A 36 26.63 15.62 8.80
C PRO A 36 26.06 17.03 8.40
N THR A 37 24.93 17.33 9.06
CA THR A 37 24.31 18.59 9.56
C THR A 37 24.47 19.93 8.83
N ASN A 38 23.33 20.59 8.56
CA ASN A 38 23.25 22.04 8.58
C ASN A 38 21.99 22.52 9.32
N HIS A 39 22.22 23.29 10.38
CA HIS A 39 21.21 23.91 11.22
C HIS A 39 20.77 25.21 10.55
N VAL A 40 19.47 25.39 10.31
CA VAL A 40 18.90 26.70 10.03
C VAL A 40 17.74 26.94 10.98
N HIS A 41 17.94 27.96 11.81
CA HIS A 41 16.98 28.58 12.70
C HIS A 41 16.03 29.46 11.86
N VAL A 42 14.72 29.23 11.94
CA VAL A 42 13.71 30.16 11.41
C VAL A 42 12.63 30.40 12.46
N HIS A 43 12.41 31.68 12.69
CA HIS A 43 11.52 32.35 13.64
C HIS A 43 10.04 32.10 13.28
N PRO A 44 9.13 32.03 14.27
CA PRO A 44 7.71 31.73 14.04
C PRO A 44 6.98 32.96 13.50
N GLU A 45 5.97 32.72 12.64
CA GLU A 45 4.65 33.38 12.57
C GLU A 45 4.04 33.13 11.18
N ASP A 46 3.34 31.99 11.05
CA ASP A 46 2.19 31.79 10.14
C ASP A 46 1.57 30.42 10.49
N VAL A 47 0.90 30.37 11.64
CA VAL A 47 0.24 29.18 12.18
C VAL A 47 -0.98 28.85 11.31
N LYS A 48 -0.82 27.89 10.39
CA LYS A 48 -1.94 27.03 9.97
C LYS A 48 -2.46 26.32 11.23
N PRO A 49 -3.79 26.25 11.46
CA PRO A 49 -4.36 25.68 12.68
C PRO A 49 -3.72 24.33 13.00
N PRO A 50 -3.37 24.06 14.28
CA PRO A 50 -2.72 22.83 14.68
C PRO A 50 -3.47 21.63 14.10
N GLN A 51 -2.82 20.89 13.21
CA GLN A 51 -3.17 19.50 12.97
C GLN A 51 -2.95 18.83 14.33
N VAL A 52 -4.00 18.66 15.11
CA VAL A 52 -3.94 17.89 16.36
C VAL A 52 -3.22 16.59 16.00
N PRO A 53 -2.02 16.30 16.56
CA PRO A 53 -1.43 14.98 16.39
C PRO A 53 -2.43 14.02 17.00
N LEU A 54 -3.12 13.28 16.14
CA LEU A 54 -4.10 12.30 16.57
C LEU A 54 -3.36 11.36 17.54
N PRO A 55 -3.92 11.04 18.72
CA PRO A 55 -3.25 10.18 19.68
C PRO A 55 -2.84 8.90 18.97
N THR A 56 -1.53 8.66 18.91
CA THR A 56 -0.94 7.47 18.28
C THR A 56 -1.23 6.26 19.15
N THR A 57 -2.50 5.86 19.17
CA THR A 57 -2.88 4.50 19.52
C THR A 57 -2.27 3.66 18.42
N ALA A 58 -1.31 2.79 18.74
CA ALA A 58 -0.68 1.92 17.76
C ALA A 58 -1.77 1.23 16.92
N SER A 59 -1.90 1.64 15.66
CA SER A 59 -2.93 1.15 14.76
C SER A 59 -2.59 -0.29 14.40
N LYS A 60 -3.58 -1.19 14.49
CA LYS A 60 -3.38 -2.62 14.22
C LYS A 60 -2.82 -2.78 12.78
N PRO A 61 -1.66 -3.43 12.60
CA PRO A 61 -1.14 -3.72 11.27
C PRO A 61 -2.08 -4.70 10.55
N LEU A 62 -2.26 -4.46 9.26
CA LEU A 62 -2.95 -5.35 8.33
C LEU A 62 -1.93 -6.17 7.56
N ASP A 63 -2.36 -7.35 7.12
CA ASP A 63 -1.55 -8.24 6.29
C ASP A 63 -2.33 -8.74 5.07
N ILE A 64 -1.70 -9.59 4.26
CA ILE A 64 -2.27 -10.09 3.01
C ILE A 64 -3.62 -10.82 3.20
N SER A 65 -3.88 -11.39 4.39
CA SER A 65 -5.14 -12.07 4.70
C SER A 65 -6.33 -11.09 4.80
N ASP A 66 -6.07 -9.81 5.08
CA ASP A 66 -7.10 -8.77 5.16
C ASP A 66 -7.55 -8.26 3.78
N LEU A 67 -6.86 -8.64 2.69
CA LEU A 67 -7.12 -8.11 1.34
C LEU A 67 -8.59 -8.25 0.92
N ALA A 68 -9.21 -9.41 1.17
CA ALA A 68 -10.60 -9.65 0.80
C ALA A 68 -11.55 -8.72 1.54
N GLU A 69 -11.30 -8.47 2.83
CA GLU A 69 -12.09 -7.54 3.64
C GLU A 69 -11.93 -6.10 3.15
N ILE A 70 -10.70 -5.67 2.86
CA ILE A 70 -10.42 -4.32 2.37
C ILE A 70 -11.13 -4.06 1.04
N VAL A 71 -11.01 -4.98 0.08
CA VAL A 71 -11.67 -4.86 -1.22
C VAL A 71 -13.20 -4.82 -1.06
N SER A 72 -13.78 -5.69 -0.22
CA SER A 72 -15.24 -5.67 0.03
C SER A 72 -15.69 -4.34 0.62
N LYS A 73 -14.96 -3.83 1.63
CA LYS A 73 -15.32 -2.56 2.28
C LYS A 73 -15.20 -1.38 1.33
N LEU A 74 -14.14 -1.30 0.51
CA LEU A 74 -14.01 -0.22 -0.48
C LEU A 74 -15.18 -0.25 -1.49
N LYS A 75 -15.58 -1.44 -1.95
CA LYS A 75 -16.75 -1.62 -2.83
C LYS A 75 -18.06 -1.19 -2.16
N GLU A 76 -18.29 -1.60 -0.93
CA GLU A 76 -19.46 -1.19 -0.14
C GLU A 76 -19.46 0.32 0.17
N CYS A 77 -18.28 0.92 0.28
CA CYS A 77 -18.09 2.36 0.45
C CYS A 77 -18.24 3.14 -0.86
N LYS A 78 -18.47 2.45 -1.98
CA LYS A 78 -18.60 3.05 -3.32
C LYS A 78 -17.34 3.82 -3.72
N PHE A 79 -16.17 3.32 -3.32
CA PHE A 79 -14.90 3.81 -3.83
C PHE A 79 -14.89 3.72 -5.36
N ASP A 80 -14.47 4.80 -6.03
CA ASP A 80 -14.25 4.80 -7.47
C ASP A 80 -12.89 4.14 -7.78
N PRO A 81 -12.87 2.93 -8.37
CA PRO A 81 -11.63 2.23 -8.67
C PRO A 81 -10.78 2.97 -9.70
N SER A 82 -11.32 3.91 -10.49
CA SER A 82 -10.52 4.71 -11.43
C SER A 82 -9.41 5.52 -10.75
N ARG A 83 -9.59 5.83 -9.46
CA ARG A 83 -8.66 6.57 -8.59
C ARG A 83 -7.54 5.70 -8.02
N TRP A 84 -7.41 4.44 -8.46
CA TRP A 84 -6.43 3.50 -7.90
C TRP A 84 -4.99 4.04 -7.92
N LYS A 85 -4.56 4.73 -8.99
CA LYS A 85 -3.19 5.26 -9.11
C LYS A 85 -2.88 6.27 -8.01
N ASP A 86 -3.78 7.24 -7.85
CA ASP A 86 -3.65 8.31 -6.85
C ASP A 86 -3.60 7.69 -5.45
N LEU A 87 -4.44 6.67 -5.21
CA LEU A 87 -4.42 5.94 -3.95
C LEU A 87 -3.08 5.22 -3.73
N CYS A 88 -2.55 4.51 -4.73
CA CYS A 88 -1.26 3.82 -4.63
C CYS A 88 -0.11 4.77 -4.28
N LEU A 89 -0.05 5.93 -4.94
CA LEU A 89 0.96 6.94 -4.67
C LEU A 89 0.87 7.43 -3.22
N ASP A 90 -0.34 7.72 -2.75
CA ASP A 90 -0.51 8.30 -1.42
C ASP A 90 -0.15 7.30 -0.31
N ILE A 91 -0.49 6.02 -0.50
CA ILE A 91 -0.19 4.95 0.46
C ILE A 91 1.23 4.40 0.35
N GLY A 92 2.09 4.97 -0.52
CA GLY A 92 3.55 4.77 -0.49
C GLY A 92 4.14 3.92 -1.62
N LEU A 93 3.39 3.65 -2.69
CA LEU A 93 3.92 2.99 -3.89
C LEU A 93 4.50 4.05 -4.84
N ASN A 94 5.60 3.72 -5.52
CA ASN A 94 6.21 4.63 -6.49
C ASN A 94 5.61 4.47 -7.91
N GLU A 95 5.90 5.45 -8.77
CA GLU A 95 5.43 5.51 -10.16
C GLU A 95 5.88 4.31 -11.01
N VAL A 96 7.06 3.73 -10.73
CA VAL A 96 7.57 2.57 -11.47
C VAL A 96 6.67 1.36 -11.20
N THR A 97 6.39 1.09 -9.93
CA THR A 97 5.48 0.03 -9.49
C THR A 97 4.07 0.23 -10.04
N ILE A 98 3.56 1.46 -10.04
CA ILE A 98 2.23 1.78 -10.59
C ILE A 98 2.19 1.57 -12.11
N ARG A 99 3.26 1.93 -12.83
CA ARG A 99 3.36 1.66 -14.27
C ARG A 99 3.36 0.17 -14.58
N THR A 100 4.05 -0.63 -13.76
CA THR A 100 4.04 -2.10 -13.87
C THR A 100 2.63 -2.64 -13.65
N ILE A 101 1.94 -2.25 -12.57
CA ILE A 101 0.54 -2.66 -12.33
C ILE A 101 -0.37 -2.29 -13.51
N ARG A 102 -0.20 -1.09 -14.09
CA ARG A 102 -0.99 -0.66 -15.26
C ARG A 102 -0.77 -1.56 -16.48
N SER A 103 0.43 -2.09 -16.65
CA SER A 103 0.81 -2.95 -17.78
C SER A 103 0.38 -4.40 -17.58
N ASP A 104 0.44 -4.89 -16.34
CA ASP A 104 0.25 -6.31 -16.03
C ASP A 104 -1.24 -6.67 -15.85
N GLU A 105 -2.08 -5.69 -15.52
CA GLU A 105 -3.49 -5.90 -15.18
C GLU A 105 -4.44 -5.28 -16.22
N ASP A 106 -5.44 -6.07 -16.61
CA ASP A 106 -6.42 -5.72 -17.64
C ASP A 106 -7.48 -4.74 -17.13
N THR A 107 -8.05 -5.01 -15.95
CA THR A 107 -9.16 -4.20 -15.42
C THR A 107 -8.73 -3.23 -14.34
N VAL A 108 -9.51 -2.16 -14.18
CA VAL A 108 -9.29 -1.17 -13.12
C VAL A 108 -9.41 -1.80 -11.72
N ASN A 109 -10.26 -2.81 -11.55
CA ASN A 109 -10.39 -3.53 -10.29
C ASN A 109 -9.17 -4.39 -9.99
N ASP A 110 -8.60 -5.05 -10.99
CA ASP A 110 -7.38 -5.86 -10.81
C ASP A 110 -6.19 -4.97 -10.48
N ARG A 111 -6.09 -3.79 -11.11
CA ARG A 111 -5.08 -2.77 -10.76
C ARG A 111 -5.20 -2.30 -9.31
N LEU A 112 -6.42 -2.00 -8.85
CA LEU A 112 -6.66 -1.67 -7.45
C LEU A 112 -6.28 -2.83 -6.51
N ARG A 113 -6.62 -4.08 -6.88
CA ARG A 113 -6.27 -5.26 -6.09
C ARG A 113 -4.76 -5.43 -5.99
N SER A 114 -4.03 -5.35 -7.09
CA SER A 114 -2.57 -5.47 -7.12
C SER A 114 -1.86 -4.32 -6.39
N CYS A 115 -2.43 -3.12 -6.42
CA CYS A 115 -2.02 -1.99 -5.57
C CYS A 115 -2.12 -2.33 -4.08
N LEU A 116 -3.29 -2.82 -3.64
CA LEU A 116 -3.53 -3.18 -2.24
C LEU A 116 -2.65 -4.36 -1.80
N VAL A 117 -2.37 -5.33 -2.68
CA VAL A 117 -1.43 -6.43 -2.39
C VAL A 117 -0.04 -5.90 -2.07
N LYS A 118 0.48 -4.97 -2.89
CA LYS A 118 1.80 -4.37 -2.65
C LYS A 118 1.83 -3.53 -1.38
N TRP A 119 0.78 -2.76 -1.13
CA TRP A 119 0.62 -2.00 0.11
C TRP A 119 0.59 -2.91 1.35
N LEU A 120 -0.17 -4.00 1.33
CA LEU A 120 -0.22 -4.98 2.43
C LEU A 120 1.11 -5.71 2.65
N ASN A 121 1.90 -5.90 1.59
CA ASN A 121 3.26 -6.41 1.68
C ASN A 121 4.29 -5.37 2.15
N ARG A 122 3.86 -4.14 2.47
CA ARG A 122 4.68 -3.05 3.03
C ARG A 122 5.94 -2.75 2.19
N VAL A 123 5.80 -2.81 0.87
CA VAL A 123 6.91 -2.51 -0.04
C VAL A 123 7.16 -1.01 -0.11
N GLU A 124 8.36 -0.60 -0.54
CA GLU A 124 8.68 0.80 -0.86
C GLU A 124 8.46 1.74 0.34
N ASP A 125 7.71 2.84 0.18
CA ASP A 125 7.55 3.88 1.19
C ASP A 125 6.30 3.71 2.05
N VAL A 126 5.63 2.55 1.98
CA VAL A 126 4.41 2.25 2.76
C VAL A 126 4.61 2.52 4.25
N ASP A 127 5.75 2.13 4.80
CA ASP A 127 6.07 2.31 6.22
C ASP A 127 6.29 3.78 6.58
N LYS A 128 6.88 4.56 5.67
CA LYS A 128 7.02 6.02 5.82
C LYS A 128 5.67 6.73 5.72
N LYS A 129 4.68 6.10 5.10
CA LYS A 129 3.29 6.57 4.97
C LYS A 129 2.34 6.05 6.06
N GLY A 130 2.89 5.50 7.15
CA GLY A 130 2.10 5.00 8.30
C GLY A 130 1.79 3.50 8.25
N GLY A 131 2.47 2.76 7.36
CA GLY A 131 2.37 1.30 7.23
C GLY A 131 1.06 0.84 6.60
N ALA A 132 0.88 -0.48 6.52
CA ALA A 132 -0.38 -1.09 6.10
C ALA A 132 -1.39 -1.12 7.27
N THR A 133 -2.18 -0.05 7.44
CA THR A 133 -3.19 0.05 8.49
C THR A 133 -4.49 0.63 7.95
N TRP A 134 -5.61 0.42 8.66
CA TRP A 134 -6.87 1.07 8.27
C TRP A 134 -6.75 2.60 8.28
N GLU A 135 -5.95 3.15 9.18
CA GLU A 135 -5.76 4.58 9.31
C GLU A 135 -4.98 5.18 8.13
N SER A 136 -3.89 4.54 7.68
CA SER A 136 -3.17 5.00 6.50
C SER A 136 -3.99 4.86 5.21
N LEU A 137 -4.85 3.84 5.12
CA LEU A 137 -5.82 3.73 4.02
C LEU A 137 -6.90 4.82 4.07
N GLU A 138 -7.47 5.09 5.25
CA GLU A 138 -8.43 6.19 5.45
C GLU A 138 -7.79 7.55 5.07
N ASN A 139 -6.57 7.80 5.53
CA ASN A 139 -5.83 9.01 5.18
C ASN A 139 -5.54 9.10 3.68
N GLY A 140 -5.15 7.99 3.06
CA GLY A 140 -4.99 7.86 1.62
C GLY A 140 -6.21 8.32 0.85
N LEU A 141 -7.39 7.79 1.23
CA LEU A 141 -8.67 8.18 0.64
C LEU A 141 -8.98 9.67 0.82
N ILE A 142 -8.71 10.23 2.00
CA ILE A 142 -8.92 11.68 2.26
C ILE A 142 -8.02 12.53 1.36
N ASN A 143 -6.74 12.18 1.27
CA ASN A 143 -5.74 12.92 0.49
C ASN A 143 -6.08 12.94 -1.00
N ILE A 144 -6.66 11.86 -1.51
CA ILE A 144 -7.14 11.79 -2.90
C ILE A 144 -8.58 12.32 -3.06
N GLY A 145 -9.10 13.10 -2.13
CA GLY A 145 -10.41 13.74 -2.24
C GLY A 145 -11.62 12.80 -2.08
N GLN A 146 -11.40 11.53 -1.72
CA GLN A 146 -12.46 10.54 -1.47
C GLN A 146 -12.91 10.55 0.00
N LYS A 147 -13.14 11.76 0.56
CA LYS A 147 -13.45 11.96 1.99
C LYS A 147 -14.69 11.17 2.45
N LEU A 148 -15.76 11.18 1.65
CA LEU A 148 -17.00 10.44 1.97
C LEU A 148 -16.77 8.92 2.03
N VAL A 149 -15.88 8.39 1.18
CA VAL A 149 -15.50 6.97 1.20
C VAL A 149 -14.73 6.66 2.48
N ALA A 150 -13.79 7.53 2.87
CA ALA A 150 -13.01 7.38 4.11
C ALA A 150 -13.90 7.40 5.37
N GLU A 151 -14.85 8.33 5.44
CA GLU A 151 -15.81 8.42 6.56
C GLU A 151 -16.65 7.15 6.68
N LYS A 152 -17.22 6.69 5.56
CA LYS A 152 -18.02 5.46 5.52
C LYS A 152 -17.20 4.21 5.86
N LEU A 153 -15.93 4.18 5.45
CA LEU A 153 -15.00 3.10 5.79
C LEU A 153 -14.75 3.06 7.30
N ARG A 154 -14.49 4.23 7.91
CA ARG A 154 -14.29 4.39 9.35
C ARG A 154 -15.51 3.93 10.15
N GLU A 155 -16.71 4.33 9.74
CA GLU A 155 -17.97 3.92 10.38
C GLU A 155 -18.14 2.40 10.36
N ARG A 156 -17.93 1.78 9.19
CA ARG A 156 -18.04 0.33 9.03
C ARG A 156 -17.00 -0.46 9.81
N ARG A 157 -15.84 0.13 10.09
CA ARG A 157 -14.83 -0.48 10.95
C ARG A 157 -15.28 -0.49 12.41
N LYS A 158 -15.87 0.60 12.90
CA LYS A 158 -16.37 0.71 14.29
C LYS A 158 -17.53 -0.23 14.58
N ASN A 159 -18.45 -0.41 13.63
CA ASN A 159 -19.65 -1.22 13.81
C ASN A 159 -19.40 -2.74 13.95
N ARG A 160 -18.19 -3.24 13.63
CA ARG A 160 -17.82 -4.66 13.83
C ARG A 160 -17.28 -4.98 15.22
N ASN A 161 -16.93 -3.98 16.02
CA ASN A 161 -16.35 -4.16 17.35
C ASN A 161 -17.40 -4.09 18.47
N LYS A 162 -18.69 -4.21 18.11
CA LYS A 162 -19.85 -4.20 19.01
C LYS A 162 -20.64 -5.48 18.77
#